data_AF-A0ABD3AQE5-F1
#
_entry.id   AF-A0ABD3AQE5-F1
#
_cell.length_a   1.000
_cell.length_b   1.000
_cell.length_c   1.000
_cell.angle_alpha   90.00
_cell.angle_beta   90.00
_cell.angle_gamma   90.00
#
_symmetry.space_group_name_H-M   'P 1'
#
loop_
_entity.id
_entity.type
_entity.pdbx_description
1 polymer ?
#
loop_
_entity_poly.entity_id
_entity_poly.type
_entity_poly.pdbx_seq_one_letter_code
_entity_poly.pdbx_strand_id
1 'polypeptide(L)'
;MAITEFLIFVLTATLGGMFLCGANNFITIFAALECFSLCSYLLFGYTKKDVWSNEATMKYLLMGGASSFILVHGFFWLYGSSRGEIELQERLIGLISTQRYNSQ
;
A
#
# COMPACT_ATOMS: atom_id res chain seq x y z
N MET A 1 12.57 25.63 -12.00
CA MET A 1 11.23 25.25 -11.52
C MET A 1 11.01 23.73 -11.43
N ALA A 2 11.95 22.90 -11.91
CA ALA A 2 11.82 21.44 -11.94
C ALA A 2 12.14 20.70 -10.61
N ILE A 3 13.23 21.10 -9.93
CA ILE A 3 13.73 20.40 -8.74
C ILE A 3 12.70 20.38 -7.59
N THR A 4 11.91 21.45 -7.44
CA THR A 4 10.90 21.56 -6.38
C THR A 4 9.78 20.52 -6.53
N GLU A 5 9.29 20.29 -7.75
CA GLU A 5 8.24 19.29 -8.01
C GLU A 5 8.74 17.87 -7.72
N PHE A 6 9.96 17.56 -8.17
CA PHE A 6 10.62 16.30 -7.87
C PHE A 6 10.78 16.09 -6.35
N LEU A 7 11.25 17.12 -5.62
CA LEU A 7 11.40 17.03 -4.17
C LEU A 7 10.07 16.81 -3.45
N ILE A 8 9.00 17.46 -3.91
CA ILE A 8 7.64 17.31 -3.35
C ILE A 8 7.13 15.88 -3.52
N PHE A 9 7.32 15.26 -4.69
CA PHE A 9 6.93 13.86 -4.89
C PHE A 9 7.74 12.91 -4.02
N VAL A 10 9.05 13.14 -3.87
CA VAL A 10 9.91 12.34 -2.99
C VAL A 10 9.49 12.49 -1.52
N LEU A 11 9.27 13.72 -1.04
CA LEU A 11 8.83 13.96 0.34
C LEU A 11 7.48 13.31 0.61
N THR A 12 6.53 13.44 -0.32
CA THR A 12 5.19 12.86 -0.20
C THR A 12 5.25 11.34 -0.19
N ALA A 13 6.10 10.73 -1.04
CA ALA A 13 6.36 9.30 -1.01
C ALA A 13 6.94 8.88 0.36
N THR A 14 7.98 9.54 0.86
CA THR A 14 8.55 9.20 2.17
C THR A 14 7.54 9.32 3.31
N LEU A 15 6.67 10.33 3.27
CA LEU A 15 5.60 10.52 4.26
C LEU A 15 4.55 9.40 4.19
N GLY A 16 4.16 8.98 2.98
CA GLY A 16 3.32 7.80 2.77
C GLY A 16 3.95 6.52 3.32
N GLY A 17 5.27 6.34 3.12
CA GLY A 17 6.02 5.22 3.68
C GLY A 17 6.08 5.22 5.21
N MET A 18 6.24 6.38 5.84
CA MET A 18 6.15 6.50 7.31
C MET A 18 4.75 6.13 7.82
N PHE A 19 3.70 6.55 7.11
CA PHE A 19 2.32 6.19 7.45
C PHE A 19 2.09 4.68 7.33
N LEU A 20 2.70 4.05 6.33
CA LEU A 20 2.66 2.61 6.13
C LEU A 20 3.31 1.85 7.31
N CYS A 21 4.46 2.32 7.82
CA CYS A 21 5.10 1.71 8.99
C CYS A 21 4.25 1.82 10.28
N GLY A 22 3.40 2.84 10.40
CA GLY A 22 2.51 3.05 11.54
C GLY A 22 1.13 2.41 11.40
N ALA A 23 0.82 1.76 10.27
CA ALA A 23 -0.51 1.27 9.98
C ALA A 23 -0.82 -0.03 10.72
N ASN A 24 -1.93 -0.04 11.49
CA ASN A 24 -2.38 -1.21 12.27
C ASN A 24 -3.60 -1.92 11.67
N ASN A 25 -4.25 -1.29 10.68
CA ASN A 25 -5.50 -1.74 10.06
C ASN A 25 -5.31 -1.97 8.56
N PHE A 26 -5.98 -2.99 8.01
CA PHE A 26 -5.84 -3.36 6.59
C PHE A 26 -6.16 -2.20 5.63
N ILE A 27 -7.19 -1.39 5.96
CA ILE A 27 -7.54 -0.18 5.20
C ILE A 27 -6.39 0.82 5.18
N THR A 28 -5.78 1.07 6.35
CA THR A 28 -4.71 2.07 6.49
C THR A 28 -3.44 1.62 5.76
N ILE A 29 -3.12 0.32 5.83
CA ILE A 29 -2.02 -0.29 5.08
C ILE A 29 -2.26 -0.10 3.58
N PHE A 30 -3.46 -0.42 3.08
CA PHE A 30 -3.78 -0.27 1.67
C PHE A 30 -3.68 1.19 1.20
N ALA A 31 -4.29 2.12 1.95
CA ALA A 31 -4.33 3.53 1.57
C ALA A 31 -2.93 4.18 1.58
N ALA A 32 -2.11 3.86 2.59
CA ALA A 32 -0.73 4.34 2.65
C ALA A 32 0.13 3.78 1.51
N LEU A 33 -0.05 2.50 1.17
CA LEU A 33 0.67 1.84 0.09
C LEU A 33 0.28 2.40 -1.29
N GLU A 34 -1.00 2.62 -1.55
CA GLU A 34 -1.46 3.26 -2.80
C GLU A 34 -0.92 4.70 -2.93
N CYS A 35 -0.95 5.49 -1.85
CA CYS A 35 -0.42 6.84 -1.86
C CYS A 35 1.09 6.85 -2.15
N PHE A 36 1.85 5.95 -1.52
CA PHE A 36 3.28 5.76 -1.78
C PHE A 36 3.56 5.37 -3.23
N SER A 37 2.76 4.45 -3.78
CA SER A 37 2.94 3.94 -5.14
C SER A 37 2.61 4.99 -6.20
N LEU A 38 1.51 5.73 -6.04
CA LEU A 38 1.13 6.83 -6.94
C LEU A 38 2.23 7.92 -7.00
N CYS A 39 2.83 8.28 -5.86
CA CYS A 39 3.95 9.22 -5.84
C CYS A 39 5.17 8.68 -6.60
N SER A 40 5.45 7.38 -6.49
CA SER A 40 6.54 6.73 -7.23
C SER A 40 6.27 6.67 -8.74
N TYR A 41 5.03 6.43 -9.15
CA TYR A 41 4.63 6.45 -10.57
C TYR A 41 4.81 7.85 -11.17
N LEU A 42 4.41 8.89 -10.45
CA LEU A 42 4.60 10.28 -10.87
C LEU A 42 6.08 10.66 -10.99
N LEU A 43 6.93 10.09 -10.12
CA LEU A 43 8.38 10.31 -10.15
C LEU A 43 9.04 9.68 -11.39
N PHE A 44 8.61 8.48 -11.80
CA PHE A 44 9.09 7.82 -13.03
C PHE A 44 8.70 8.61 -14.29
N GLY A 45 7.55 9.28 -14.28
CA GLY A 45 7.04 10.10 -15.39
C GLY A 45 7.60 11.50 -15.47
N TYR A 46 8.55 11.86 -14.60
CA TYR A 46 9.02 13.23 -14.46
C TYR A 46 9.72 13.76 -15.73
N THR A 47 10.46 12.92 -16.43
CA THR A 47 11.15 13.28 -17.68
C THR A 47 10.19 13.23 -18.88
N LYS A 48 9.36 14.27 -19.03
CA LYS A 48 8.35 14.36 -20.11
C LYS A 48 8.92 14.43 -21.54
N LYS A 49 10.22 14.68 -21.70
CA LYS A 49 10.88 14.81 -23.02
C LYS A 49 11.30 13.46 -23.61
N ASP A 50 11.41 12.41 -22.80
CA ASP A 50 11.77 11.08 -23.26
C ASP A 50 10.53 10.21 -23.43
N VAL A 51 10.25 9.83 -24.68
CA VAL A 51 9.13 8.95 -25.03
C VAL A 51 9.26 7.60 -24.29
N TRP A 52 10.49 7.14 -24.07
CA TRP A 52 10.77 5.88 -23.39
C TRP A 52 10.46 5.96 -21.88
N SER A 53 10.74 7.10 -21.24
CA SER A 53 10.39 7.36 -19.84
C SER A 53 8.87 7.34 -19.65
N ASN A 54 8.14 7.90 -20.62
CA ASN A 54 6.69 7.97 -20.58
C ASN A 54 6.05 6.59 -20.79
N GLU A 55 6.60 5.78 -21.71
CA GLU A 55 6.16 4.40 -21.92
C GLU A 55 6.46 3.51 -20.69
N ALA A 56 7.64 3.65 -20.09
CA ALA A 56 8.00 2.93 -18.86
C ALA A 56 7.07 3.29 -17.70
N THR A 57 6.74 4.57 -17.54
CA THR A 57 5.80 5.04 -16.50
C THR A 57 4.41 4.42 -16.68
N MET A 58 3.89 4.40 -17.91
CA MET A 58 2.60 3.79 -18.21
C MET A 58 2.60 2.28 -17.90
N LYS A 59 3.66 1.56 -18.28
CA LYS A 59 3.81 0.13 -17.96
C LYS A 59 3.86 -0.11 -16.46
N TYR A 60 4.58 0.72 -15.72
CA TYR A 60 4.74 0.61 -14.28
C TYR A 60 3.44 0.92 -13.52
N LEU A 61 2.70 1.94 -13.96
CA LEU A 61 1.35 2.25 -13.47
C LEU A 61 0.40 1.06 -13.67
N LEU A 62 0.40 0.43 -14.85
CA LEU A 62 -0.49 -0.70 -15.16
C LEU A 62 -0.14 -1.95 -14.34
N MET A 63 1.13 -2.35 -14.28
CA MET A 63 1.56 -3.48 -13.44
C MET A 63 1.27 -3.22 -11.97
N GLY A 64 1.52 -1.99 -11.52
CA GLY A 64 1.23 -1.54 -10.17
C GLY A 64 -0.25 -1.64 -9.82
N GLY A 65 -1.13 -1.09 -10.66
CA GLY A 65 -2.58 -1.17 -10.46
C GLY A 65 -3.11 -2.61 -10.45
N ALA A 66 -2.59 -3.49 -11.31
CA ALA A 66 -2.92 -4.91 -11.29
C ALA A 66 -2.49 -5.58 -9.97
N SER A 67 -1.30 -5.26 -9.48
CA SER A 67 -0.81 -5.74 -8.17
C SER A 67 -1.68 -5.23 -7.02
N SER A 68 -2.05 -3.95 -7.02
CA SER A 68 -2.92 -3.36 -5.99
C SER A 68 -4.30 -4.00 -5.98
N PHE A 69 -4.87 -4.31 -7.15
CA PHE A 69 -6.13 -5.05 -7.25
C PHE A 69 -6.05 -6.44 -6.60
N ILE A 70 -4.99 -7.20 -6.90
CA ILE A 70 -4.75 -8.51 -6.31
C ILE A 70 -4.60 -8.40 -4.78
N LEU A 71 -3.93 -7.36 -4.30
CA LEU A 71 -3.73 -7.08 -2.88
C LEU A 71 -5.08 -6.82 -2.17
N VAL A 72 -5.94 -5.96 -2.73
CA VAL A 72 -7.29 -5.70 -2.20
C VAL A 72 -8.15 -6.95 -2.19
N HIS A 73 -8.05 -7.77 -3.24
CA HIS A 73 -8.76 -9.04 -3.30
C HIS A 73 -8.28 -10.01 -2.20
N GLY A 74 -6.98 -10.02 -1.92
CA GLY A 74 -6.40 -10.75 -0.78
C GLY A 74 -6.94 -10.26 0.56
N PHE A 75 -7.04 -8.95 0.78
CA PHE A 75 -7.63 -8.39 2.00
C PHE A 75 -9.11 -8.74 2.14
N PHE A 76 -9.87 -8.78 1.05
CA PHE A 76 -11.26 -9.23 1.09
C PHE A 76 -11.39 -10.67 1.59
N TRP A 77 -10.53 -11.58 1.10
CA TRP A 77 -10.50 -12.96 1.58
C TRP A 77 -10.06 -13.10 3.03
N LEU A 78 -9.04 -12.36 3.45
CA LEU A 78 -8.57 -12.34 4.84
C LEU A 78 -9.66 -11.82 5.79
N TYR A 79 -10.34 -10.74 5.42
CA TYR A 79 -11.44 -10.17 6.16
C TYR A 79 -12.62 -11.15 6.27
N GLY A 80 -13.00 -11.79 5.16
CA GLY A 80 -14.07 -12.81 5.15
C GLY A 80 -13.76 -14.04 6.01
N SER A 81 -12.51 -14.50 6.03
CA SER A 81 -12.09 -15.60 6.90
C SER A 81 -11.99 -15.20 8.37
N SER A 82 -11.81 -13.90 8.68
CA SER A 82 -11.60 -13.39 10.05
C SER A 82 -12.90 -12.97 10.76
N ARG A 83 -14.07 -13.46 10.31
CA ARG A 83 -15.38 -13.12 10.88
C ARG A 83 -15.69 -11.61 10.94
N GLY A 84 -14.96 -10.78 10.18
CA GLY A 84 -15.17 -9.34 10.11
C GLY A 84 -14.25 -8.47 10.99
N GLU A 85 -13.15 -9.00 11.52
CA GLU A 85 -12.13 -8.17 12.20
C GLU A 85 -11.26 -7.41 11.20
N ILE A 86 -11.15 -6.09 11.39
CA ILE A 86 -10.40 -5.17 10.52
C ILE A 86 -9.03 -4.84 11.15
N GLU A 87 -8.92 -4.95 12.47
CA GLU A 87 -7.71 -4.68 13.24
C GLU A 87 -6.79 -5.91 13.31
N LEU A 88 -5.51 -5.71 13.03
CA LEU A 88 -4.50 -6.78 13.14
C LEU A 88 -4.30 -7.24 14.60
N GLN A 89 -4.52 -6.34 15.55
CA GLN A 89 -4.39 -6.60 16.99
C GLN A 89 -5.49 -7.53 17.51
N GLU A 90 -6.74 -7.30 17.11
CA GLU A 90 -7.89 -8.12 17.53
C GLU A 90 -7.71 -9.57 17.10
N ARG A 91 -7.25 -9.80 15.86
CA ARG A 91 -6.97 -11.16 15.37
C ARG A 91 -5.89 -11.86 16.17
N LEU A 92 -4.83 -11.16 16.57
CA LEU A 92 -3.75 -11.74 17.37
C LEU A 92 -4.24 -12.13 18.77
N ILE A 93 -5.07 -11.29 19.38
CA ILE A 93 -5.68 -11.53 20.69
C ILE A 93 -6.71 -12.68 20.62
N GLY A 94 -7.51 -12.75 19.55
CA GLY A 94 -8.47 -13.83 19.29
C GLY A 94 -7.81 -15.19 19.06
N LEU A 95 -6.63 -15.22 18.45
CA LEU A 95 -5.83 -16.43 18.31
C LEU A 95 -5.21 -16.86 19.64
N ILE A 96 -4.65 -15.92 20.40
CA ILE A 96 -4.08 -16.21 21.73
C ILE A 96 -5.15 -16.77 22.68
N SER A 97 -6.36 -16.20 22.68
CA SER A 97 -7.46 -16.66 23.52
C SER A 97 -7.98 -18.05 23.10
N THR A 98 -8.05 -18.33 21.79
CA THR A 98 -8.38 -19.66 21.26
C THR A 98 -7.33 -20.72 21.63
N GLN A 99 -6.04 -20.38 21.56
CA GLN A 99 -4.96 -21.28 21.98
C GLN A 99 -4.98 -21.53 23.50
N ARG A 100 -5.31 -20.50 24.29
CA ARG A 100 -5.50 -20.64 25.74
C ARG A 100 -6.69 -21.54 26.10
N TYR A 101 -7.76 -21.50 25.33
CA TYR A 101 -8.93 -22.37 25.52
C TYR A 101 -8.66 -23.82 25.11
N ASN A 102 -7.90 -24.06 24.04
CA ASN A 102 -7.57 -25.41 23.57
C ASN A 102 -6.49 -26.13 24.42
N SER A 103 -5.94 -25.45 25.44
CA SER A 103 -4.90 -25.99 26.34
C SER A 103 -5.42 -26.26 27.77
N GLN A 104 -6.73 -26.12 28.01
CA GLN A 104 -7.43 -26.54 29.23
C GLN A 104 -8.45 -27.63 28.89
#